data_AF-A0A1H8UV73-F1
#
_entry.id   AF-A0A1H8UV73-F1
#
_cell.length_a   1.000
_cell.length_b   1.000
_cell.length_c   1.000
_cell.angle_alpha   90.00
_cell.angle_beta   90.00
_cell.angle_gamma   90.00
#
_symmetry.space_group_name_H-M   'P 1'
#
loop_
_entity.id
_entity.type
_entity.pdbx_description
1 polymer ?
#
loop_
_entity_poly.entity_id
_entity_poly.type
_entity_poly.pdbx_seq_one_letter_code
_entity_poly.pdbx_strand_id
1 'polypeptide(L)'
;TPRNSTNQRFKTLQYGLKRLAKVEQTIQERLKREAKRYNKSYPGELVHFDTKRLPFLKGQSANEPREYLFVAIDDFSRELYADILPDKTQHSAACFLTSTVAQCPYQIDYAYSDNGKEFKGTDGHAFIKACRQHGIGQKFTRINRPQTNGKAERVIRTLMDMWHSKIHFKDCADRHIQLLRFINFYNTVKPHKNLNNATPYEILTAYFNQPLCKQP
;
A
#
# COMPACT_ATOMS: atom_id res chain seq x y z
N THR A 1 -20.68 -20.39 28.68
CA THR A 1 -21.69 -20.00 27.66
C THR A 1 -23.06 -19.86 28.33
N PRO A 2 -24.04 -19.14 27.75
CA PRO A 2 -25.37 -18.97 28.36
C PRO A 2 -26.02 -20.30 28.77
N ARG A 3 -25.71 -21.36 28.01
CA ARG A 3 -26.10 -22.76 28.24
C ARG A 3 -25.70 -23.32 29.61
N ASN A 4 -24.58 -22.86 30.18
CA ASN A 4 -24.01 -23.35 31.45
C ASN A 4 -24.07 -22.29 32.57
N SER A 5 -24.78 -21.18 32.35
CA SER A 5 -24.89 -20.11 33.34
C SER A 5 -25.86 -20.50 34.46
N THR A 6 -25.51 -20.25 35.72
CA THR A 6 -26.43 -20.35 36.86
C THR A 6 -27.39 -19.16 36.97
N ASN A 7 -27.02 -18.01 36.38
CA ASN A 7 -27.86 -16.81 36.37
C ASN A 7 -29.07 -16.97 35.41
N GLN A 8 -30.28 -16.89 35.95
CA GLN A 8 -31.54 -17.10 35.23
C GLN A 8 -31.76 -16.12 34.07
N ARG A 9 -31.27 -14.87 34.18
CA ARG A 9 -31.35 -13.87 33.11
C ARG A 9 -30.82 -14.40 31.78
N PHE A 10 -29.72 -15.15 31.82
CA PHE A 10 -29.02 -15.67 30.64
C PHE A 10 -29.68 -16.92 30.04
N LYS A 11 -30.66 -17.52 30.73
CA LYS A 11 -31.46 -18.66 30.25
C LYS A 11 -32.77 -18.24 29.57
N THR A 12 -33.11 -16.95 29.60
CA THR A 12 -34.36 -16.45 29.02
C THR A 12 -34.29 -16.37 27.49
N LEU A 13 -35.42 -16.65 26.83
CA LEU A 13 -35.62 -16.45 25.39
C LEU A 13 -35.26 -15.01 24.97
N GLN A 14 -35.70 -14.03 25.77
CA GLN A 14 -35.43 -12.62 25.54
C GLN A 14 -33.92 -12.31 25.48
N TYR A 15 -33.12 -12.91 26.37
CA TYR A 15 -31.66 -12.75 26.36
C TYR A 15 -31.02 -13.42 25.14
N GLY A 16 -31.50 -14.62 24.77
CA GLY A 16 -31.07 -15.33 23.55
C GLY A 16 -31.27 -14.49 22.29
N LEU A 17 -32.47 -13.92 22.11
CA LEU A 17 -32.83 -13.07 20.97
C LEU A 17 -31.98 -11.79 20.91
N LYS A 18 -31.78 -11.09 22.04
CA LYS A 18 -30.91 -9.91 22.10
C LYS A 18 -29.47 -10.22 21.71
N ARG A 19 -28.96 -11.39 22.12
CA ARG A 19 -27.60 -11.83 21.77
C ARG A 19 -27.51 -12.18 20.29
N LEU A 20 -28.50 -12.87 19.73
CA LEU A 20 -28.56 -13.21 18.31
C LEU A 20 -28.53 -11.94 17.44
N ALA A 21 -29.39 -10.96 17.73
CA ALA A 21 -29.43 -9.68 17.02
C ALA A 21 -28.08 -8.95 17.05
N LYS A 22 -27.38 -8.97 18.19
CA LYS A 22 -26.04 -8.38 18.30
C LYS A 22 -24.99 -9.11 17.45
N VAL A 23 -25.05 -10.44 17.39
CA VAL A 23 -24.16 -11.24 16.53
C VAL A 23 -24.46 -10.96 15.06
N GLU A 24 -25.72 -10.95 14.65
CA GLU A 24 -26.15 -10.63 13.29
C GLU A 24 -25.71 -9.22 12.88
N GLN A 25 -25.90 -8.22 13.73
CA GLN A 25 -25.43 -6.85 13.47
C GLN A 25 -23.90 -6.83 13.31
N THR A 26 -23.16 -7.54 14.17
CA THR A 26 -21.69 -7.63 14.07
C THR A 26 -21.26 -8.28 12.75
N ILE A 27 -21.95 -9.36 12.33
CA ILE A 27 -21.70 -10.03 11.04
C ILE A 27 -22.02 -9.09 9.88
N GLN A 28 -23.16 -8.41 9.90
CA GLN A 28 -23.54 -7.45 8.87
C GLN A 28 -22.55 -6.29 8.77
N GLU A 29 -22.09 -5.74 9.89
CA GLU A 29 -21.05 -4.71 9.90
C GLU A 29 -19.72 -5.24 9.35
N ARG A 30 -19.35 -6.48 9.67
CA ARG A 30 -18.15 -7.13 9.10
C ARG A 30 -18.28 -7.29 7.60
N LEU A 31 -19.41 -7.82 7.11
CA LEU A 31 -19.70 -7.98 5.69
C LEU A 31 -19.74 -6.63 4.96
N LYS A 32 -20.34 -5.59 5.56
CA LYS A 32 -20.31 -4.23 5.00
C LYS A 32 -18.88 -3.66 4.94
N ARG A 33 -18.04 -3.93 5.94
CA ARG A 33 -16.63 -3.52 5.95
C ARG A 33 -15.79 -4.30 4.93
N GLU A 34 -16.07 -5.59 4.75
CA GLU A 34 -15.45 -6.45 3.74
C GLU A 34 -15.85 -6.01 2.33
N ALA A 35 -17.14 -5.82 2.06
CA ALA A 35 -17.65 -5.29 0.79
C ALA A 35 -17.13 -3.88 0.48
N LYS A 36 -16.81 -3.08 1.50
CA LYS A 36 -16.22 -1.73 1.35
C LYS A 36 -14.70 -1.76 1.16
N ARG A 37 -14.02 -2.87 1.47
CA ARG A 37 -12.63 -3.11 1.03
C ARG A 37 -12.67 -3.48 -0.45
N TYR A 38 -12.90 -2.48 -1.28
CA TYR A 38 -12.62 -2.58 -2.71
C TYR A 38 -11.15 -2.99 -2.86
N ASN A 39 -10.92 -4.23 -3.29
CA ASN A 39 -9.72 -4.56 -4.02
C ASN A 39 -10.04 -4.27 -5.49
N LYS A 40 -9.05 -3.74 -6.19
CA LYS A 40 -9.11 -3.60 -7.65
C LYS A 40 -9.28 -4.96 -8.33
N SER A 41 -9.74 -4.96 -9.57
CA SER A 41 -10.07 -6.20 -10.29
C SER A 41 -8.87 -6.83 -11.00
N TYR A 42 -7.85 -6.02 -11.31
CA TYR A 42 -6.65 -6.44 -12.02
C TYR A 42 -5.41 -5.65 -11.55
N PRO A 43 -4.19 -6.20 -11.73
CA PRO A 43 -2.95 -5.48 -11.47
C PRO A 43 -2.87 -4.19 -12.30
N GLY A 44 -2.51 -3.07 -11.68
CA GLY A 44 -2.32 -1.80 -12.37
C GLY A 44 -3.55 -0.91 -12.49
N GLU A 45 -4.76 -1.39 -12.16
CA GLU A 45 -5.98 -0.56 -12.20
C GLU A 45 -5.85 0.68 -11.28
N LEU A 46 -5.14 0.52 -10.16
CA LEU A 46 -4.83 1.62 -9.24
C LEU A 46 -3.53 1.32 -8.49
N VAL A 47 -2.54 2.20 -8.62
CA VAL A 47 -1.29 2.11 -7.87
C VAL A 47 -1.21 3.29 -6.91
N HIS A 48 -1.00 2.99 -5.63
CA HIS A 48 -0.93 3.98 -4.57
C HIS A 48 0.49 4.51 -4.40
N PHE A 49 0.69 5.80 -4.61
CA PHE A 49 1.94 6.52 -4.43
C PHE A 49 1.96 7.28 -3.10
N ASP A 50 3.10 7.29 -2.43
CA ASP A 50 3.33 8.08 -1.21
C ASP A 50 4.83 8.32 -0.99
N THR A 51 5.16 9.29 -0.14
CA THR A 51 6.54 9.62 0.22
C THR A 51 6.75 9.64 1.73
N LYS A 52 7.94 9.21 2.15
CA LYS A 52 8.38 9.29 3.54
C LYS A 52 9.78 9.89 3.62
N ARG A 53 9.90 11.01 4.33
CA ARG A 53 11.22 11.52 4.76
C ARG A 53 11.90 10.51 5.67
N LEU A 54 13.09 10.04 5.32
CA LEU A 54 13.81 9.05 6.12
C LEU A 54 14.55 9.71 7.30
N PRO A 55 14.72 8.97 8.42
CA PRO A 55 15.64 9.35 9.48
C PRO A 55 17.08 9.54 8.96
N PHE A 56 17.87 10.31 9.70
CA PHE A 56 19.32 10.38 9.45
C PHE A 56 19.97 9.02 9.67
N LEU A 57 21.06 8.80 8.93
CA LEU A 57 21.99 7.74 9.26
C LEU A 57 22.74 8.06 10.56
N LYS A 58 23.27 7.02 11.22
CA LYS A 58 24.06 7.22 12.43
C LYS A 58 25.34 7.98 12.07
N GLY A 59 25.59 9.09 12.76
CA GLY A 59 26.74 9.96 12.49
C GLY A 59 26.48 11.06 11.45
N GLN A 60 25.30 11.09 10.82
CA GLN A 60 24.92 12.13 9.90
C GLN A 60 24.47 13.40 10.63
N SER A 61 24.92 14.57 10.17
CA SER A 61 24.62 15.86 10.80
C SER A 61 23.22 16.37 10.44
N ALA A 62 22.66 17.21 11.32
CA ALA A 62 21.39 17.90 11.09
C ALA A 62 21.38 18.84 9.86
N ASN A 63 22.56 19.25 9.42
CA ASN A 63 22.74 20.16 8.29
C ASN A 63 22.88 19.43 6.95
N GLU A 64 22.95 18.10 6.95
CA GLU A 64 23.02 17.31 5.73
C GLU A 64 21.63 17.09 5.11
N PRO A 65 21.55 16.95 3.77
CA PRO A 65 20.30 16.71 3.09
C PRO A 65 19.64 15.40 3.56
N ARG A 66 18.32 15.44 3.65
CA ARG A 66 17.50 14.28 3.98
C ARG A 66 17.21 13.51 2.70
N GLU A 67 17.31 12.20 2.79
CA GLU A 67 16.79 11.32 1.75
C GLU A 67 15.30 11.01 1.99
N TYR A 68 14.61 10.76 0.89
CA TYR A 68 13.17 10.54 0.84
C TYR A 68 12.88 9.20 0.19
N LEU A 69 12.14 8.35 0.91
CA LEU A 69 11.63 7.10 0.41
C LEU A 69 10.35 7.38 -0.39
N PHE A 70 10.37 7.07 -1.67
CA PHE A 70 9.19 7.03 -2.53
C PHE A 70 8.68 5.59 -2.57
N VAL A 71 7.36 5.43 -2.50
CA VAL A 71 6.71 4.11 -2.55
C VAL A 71 5.56 4.15 -3.53
N ALA A 72 5.44 3.09 -4.32
CA ALA A 72 4.28 2.75 -5.10
C ALA A 72 3.83 1.33 -4.75
N ILE A 73 2.55 1.15 -4.45
CA ILE A 73 1.99 -0.18 -4.15
C ILE A 73 0.74 -0.43 -4.97
N ASP A 74 0.72 -1.54 -5.70
CA ASP A 74 -0.45 -1.96 -6.47
C ASP A 74 -1.60 -2.33 -5.53
N ASP A 75 -2.80 -1.88 -5.85
CA ASP A 75 -3.98 -2.07 -5.01
C ASP A 75 -4.44 -3.54 -4.97
N PHE A 76 -4.29 -4.25 -6.10
CA PHE A 76 -4.71 -5.63 -6.32
C PHE A 76 -3.72 -6.63 -5.72
N SER A 77 -2.53 -6.72 -6.30
CA SER A 77 -1.49 -7.71 -5.99
C SER A 77 -0.68 -7.37 -4.74
N ARG A 78 -0.68 -6.10 -4.34
CA ARG A 78 0.23 -5.54 -3.32
C ARG A 78 1.68 -5.59 -3.69
N GLU A 79 2.01 -5.70 -4.97
CA GLU A 79 3.37 -5.55 -5.42
C GLU A 79 3.90 -4.16 -5.04
N LEU A 80 5.08 -4.17 -4.42
CA LEU A 80 5.73 -2.99 -3.87
C LEU A 80 6.87 -2.56 -4.79
N TYR A 81 6.87 -1.29 -5.14
CA TYR A 81 8.00 -0.57 -5.72
C TYR A 81 8.41 0.53 -4.75
N ALA A 82 9.71 0.70 -4.54
CA ALA A 82 10.20 1.78 -3.71
C ALA A 82 11.61 2.19 -4.13
N ASP A 83 11.92 3.46 -3.93
CA ASP A 83 13.23 4.03 -4.23
C ASP A 83 13.55 5.15 -3.24
N ILE A 84 14.83 5.47 -3.09
CA ILE A 84 15.31 6.54 -2.22
C ILE A 84 15.87 7.67 -3.08
N LEU A 85 15.26 8.84 -2.97
CA LEU A 85 15.63 10.02 -3.75
C LEU A 85 16.14 11.15 -2.84
N PRO A 86 16.98 12.06 -3.36
CA PRO A 86 17.63 13.09 -2.56
C PRO A 86 16.68 14.19 -2.05
N ASP A 87 15.47 14.29 -2.62
CA ASP A 87 14.51 15.32 -2.27
C ASP A 87 13.06 14.89 -2.49
N LYS A 88 12.12 15.71 -1.98
CA LYS A 88 10.67 15.56 -2.17
C LYS A 88 10.17 16.58 -3.20
N THR A 89 10.68 16.51 -4.43
CA THR A 89 10.27 17.37 -5.54
C THR A 89 9.40 16.64 -6.56
N GLN A 90 8.71 17.42 -7.39
CA GLN A 90 7.96 16.93 -8.55
C GLN A 90 8.83 16.16 -9.57
N HIS A 91 10.12 16.51 -9.68
CA HIS A 91 11.05 15.85 -10.61
C HIS A 91 11.45 14.48 -10.06
N SER A 92 11.81 14.41 -8.79
CA SER A 92 12.06 13.14 -8.10
C SER A 92 10.85 12.21 -8.17
N ALA A 93 9.64 12.73 -7.95
CA ALA A 93 8.41 11.95 -8.10
C ALA A 93 8.23 11.42 -9.55
N ALA A 94 8.52 12.24 -10.56
CA ALA A 94 8.42 11.85 -11.96
C ALA A 94 9.46 10.79 -12.36
N CYS A 95 10.69 10.93 -11.89
CA CYS A 95 11.73 9.92 -12.04
C CYS A 95 11.29 8.60 -11.41
N PHE A 96 10.76 8.63 -10.18
CA PHE A 96 10.26 7.46 -9.50
C PHE A 96 9.11 6.78 -10.26
N LEU A 97 8.14 7.56 -10.78
CA LEU A 97 7.07 7.02 -11.61
C LEU A 97 7.62 6.32 -12.85
N THR A 98 8.54 6.96 -13.55
CA THR A 98 9.16 6.40 -14.78
C THR A 98 9.89 5.09 -14.48
N SER A 99 10.67 5.05 -13.41
CA SER A 99 11.35 3.84 -12.94
C SER A 99 10.37 2.75 -12.52
N THR A 100 9.24 3.12 -11.90
CA THR A 100 8.18 2.18 -11.51
C THR A 100 7.54 1.56 -12.75
N VAL A 101 7.17 2.37 -13.75
CA VAL A 101 6.58 1.89 -15.01
C VAL A 101 7.55 0.96 -15.75
N ALA A 102 8.85 1.27 -15.76
CA ALA A 102 9.85 0.45 -16.41
C ALA A 102 10.06 -0.93 -15.76
N GLN A 103 9.81 -1.05 -14.45
CA GLN A 103 9.92 -2.31 -13.70
C GLN A 103 8.62 -3.11 -13.72
N CYS A 104 7.50 -2.46 -14.00
CA CYS A 104 6.19 -3.04 -13.86
C CYS A 104 5.86 -4.01 -15.02
N PRO A 105 5.38 -5.25 -14.74
CA PRO A 105 5.00 -6.18 -15.80
C PRO A 105 3.60 -5.88 -16.40
N TYR A 106 2.94 -4.80 -15.97
CA TYR A 106 1.60 -4.40 -16.42
C TYR A 106 1.49 -2.88 -16.62
N GLN A 107 0.47 -2.47 -17.36
CA GLN A 107 0.12 -1.07 -17.51
C GLN A 107 -0.53 -0.54 -16.22
N ILE A 108 -0.16 0.69 -15.83
CA ILE A 108 -0.79 1.39 -14.71
C ILE A 108 -1.86 2.34 -15.29
N ASP A 109 -3.11 2.14 -14.91
CA ASP A 109 -4.20 3.01 -15.40
C ASP A 109 -4.34 4.26 -14.56
N TYR A 110 -4.16 4.15 -13.24
CA TYR A 110 -4.27 5.27 -12.33
C TYR A 110 -3.20 5.30 -11.24
N ALA A 111 -2.49 6.41 -11.15
CA ALA A 111 -1.70 6.78 -9.99
C ALA A 111 -2.60 7.45 -8.94
N TYR A 112 -2.64 6.87 -7.73
CA TYR A 112 -3.39 7.40 -6.60
C TYR A 112 -2.46 7.95 -5.53
N SER A 113 -2.56 9.23 -5.19
CA SER A 113 -1.71 9.85 -4.16
C SER A 113 -2.50 10.76 -3.23
N ASP A 114 -1.83 11.27 -2.20
CA ASP A 114 -2.34 12.43 -1.47
C ASP A 114 -2.21 13.72 -2.30
N ASN A 115 -2.62 14.85 -1.73
CA ASN A 115 -2.52 16.15 -2.38
C ASN A 115 -1.13 16.81 -2.19
N GLY A 116 -0.08 16.01 -1.97
CA GLY A 116 1.30 16.49 -1.84
C GLY A 116 1.77 17.25 -3.07
N LYS A 117 2.61 18.28 -2.86
CA LYS A 117 3.12 19.15 -3.92
C LYS A 117 4.07 18.43 -4.88
N GLU A 118 4.56 17.26 -4.51
CA GLU A 118 5.37 16.40 -5.37
C GLU A 118 4.53 15.62 -6.39
N PHE A 119 3.23 15.44 -6.13
CA PHE A 119 2.31 14.70 -7.00
C PHE A 119 1.31 15.63 -7.69
N LYS A 120 0.87 16.68 -7.00
CA LYS A 120 -0.19 17.59 -7.46
C LYS A 120 0.37 18.96 -7.84
N GLY A 121 0.04 19.42 -9.04
CA GLY A 121 0.40 20.74 -9.55
C GLY A 121 -0.42 21.15 -10.77
N THR A 122 0.13 22.08 -11.55
CA THR A 122 -0.45 22.56 -12.82
C THR A 122 0.01 21.69 -14.01
N ASP A 123 -0.47 21.96 -15.23
CA ASP A 123 -0.10 21.19 -16.43
C ASP A 123 1.41 21.13 -16.71
N GLY A 124 2.16 22.13 -16.24
CA GLY A 124 3.62 22.17 -16.35
C GLY A 124 4.34 21.18 -15.43
N HIS A 125 3.63 20.61 -14.46
CA HIS A 125 4.19 19.82 -13.37
C HIS A 125 4.81 18.51 -13.87
N ALA A 126 6.04 18.22 -13.45
CA ALA A 126 6.84 17.11 -13.97
C ALA A 126 6.17 15.75 -13.76
N PHE A 127 5.61 15.49 -12.57
CA PHE A 127 4.86 14.26 -12.31
C PHE A 127 3.63 14.12 -13.21
N ILE A 128 2.90 15.22 -13.45
CA ILE A 128 1.70 15.21 -14.28
C ILE A 128 2.06 14.91 -15.73
N LYS A 129 3.16 15.49 -16.22
CA LYS A 129 3.71 15.20 -17.55
C LYS A 129 4.13 13.74 -17.70
N ALA A 130 4.84 13.19 -16.71
CA ALA A 130 5.24 11.79 -16.72
C ALA A 130 4.03 10.85 -16.73
N CYS A 131 3.00 11.12 -15.91
CA CYS A 131 1.74 10.37 -15.97
C CYS A 131 1.12 10.42 -17.38
N ARG A 132 1.02 11.60 -18.00
CA ARG A 132 0.45 11.76 -19.35
C ARG A 132 1.27 11.02 -20.42
N GLN A 133 2.59 11.08 -20.34
CA GLN A 133 3.50 10.39 -21.27
C GLN A 133 3.30 8.88 -21.26
N HIS A 134 2.98 8.31 -20.08
CA HIS A 134 2.71 6.89 -19.93
C HIS A 134 1.22 6.52 -20.00
N GLY A 135 0.33 7.45 -20.36
CA GLY A 135 -1.12 7.19 -20.42
C GLY A 135 -1.80 6.97 -19.07
N ILE A 136 -1.17 7.39 -17.97
CA ILE A 136 -1.62 7.14 -16.60
C ILE A 136 -2.52 8.27 -16.12
N GLY A 137 -3.74 7.95 -15.69
CA GLY A 137 -4.62 8.88 -15.02
C GLY A 137 -4.17 9.18 -13.59
N GLN A 138 -4.55 10.33 -13.04
CA GLN A 138 -4.27 10.68 -11.64
C GLN A 138 -5.55 10.75 -10.81
N LYS A 139 -5.50 10.18 -9.61
CA LYS A 139 -6.56 10.25 -8.61
C LYS A 139 -5.96 10.69 -7.28
N PHE A 140 -6.72 11.47 -6.52
CA PHE A 140 -6.25 12.05 -5.27
C PHE A 140 -7.15 11.69 -4.10
N THR A 141 -6.56 11.64 -2.90
CA THR A 141 -7.33 11.59 -1.67
C THR A 141 -8.30 12.77 -1.57
N ARG A 142 -9.53 12.50 -1.14
CA ARG A 142 -10.49 13.56 -0.83
C ARG A 142 -10.02 14.32 0.40
N ILE A 143 -10.16 15.65 0.35
CA ILE A 143 -9.89 16.55 1.48
C ILE A 143 -10.66 16.05 2.72
N ASN A 144 -10.00 16.03 3.88
CA ASN A 144 -10.52 15.55 5.17
C ASN A 144 -10.88 14.05 5.23
N ARG A 145 -10.33 13.21 4.34
CA ARG A 145 -10.41 11.74 4.42
C ARG A 145 -9.04 11.07 4.28
N PRO A 146 -8.13 11.25 5.27
CA PRO A 146 -6.75 10.75 5.21
C PRO A 146 -6.66 9.22 5.05
N GLN A 147 -7.69 8.49 5.50
CA GLN A 147 -7.73 7.02 5.48
C GLN A 147 -7.73 6.38 4.08
N THR A 148 -7.80 7.16 3.00
CA THR A 148 -7.95 6.62 1.63
C THR A 148 -6.63 6.22 0.98
N ASN A 149 -5.48 6.81 1.36
CA ASN A 149 -4.15 6.32 0.91
C ASN A 149 -3.56 5.26 1.85
N GLY A 150 -4.38 4.65 2.70
CA GLY A 150 -3.93 3.77 3.78
C GLY A 150 -3.18 2.51 3.33
N LYS A 151 -3.18 2.17 2.03
CA LYS A 151 -2.37 1.08 1.47
C LYS A 151 -0.90 1.47 1.39
N ALA A 152 -0.59 2.63 0.80
CA ALA A 152 0.76 3.18 0.77
C ALA A 152 1.29 3.49 2.18
N GLU A 153 0.50 4.16 3.02
CA GLU A 153 0.90 4.47 4.40
C GLU A 153 1.20 3.19 5.22
N ARG A 154 0.44 2.11 4.99
CA ARG A 154 0.66 0.83 5.67
C ARG A 154 1.94 0.15 5.21
N VAL A 155 2.26 0.19 3.91
CA VAL A 155 3.52 -0.40 3.44
C VAL A 155 4.73 0.45 3.86
N ILE A 156 4.62 1.78 3.91
CA ILE A 156 5.64 2.65 4.52
C ILE A 156 5.88 2.23 5.97
N ARG A 157 4.83 2.02 6.76
CA ARG A 157 4.98 1.52 8.14
C ARG A 157 5.67 0.16 8.18
N THR A 158 5.30 -0.75 7.28
CA THR A 158 5.95 -2.06 7.16
C THR A 158 7.44 -1.95 6.85
N LEU A 159 7.82 -1.08 5.91
CA LEU A 159 9.21 -0.76 5.59
C LEU A 159 9.96 -0.19 6.81
N MET A 160 9.34 0.73 7.55
CA MET A 160 9.97 1.29 8.74
C MET A 160 10.15 0.24 9.85
N ASP A 161 9.15 -0.59 10.09
CA ASP A 161 9.13 -1.55 11.19
C ASP A 161 10.01 -2.78 10.91
N MET A 162 10.02 -3.29 9.67
CA MET A 162 10.69 -4.54 9.32
C MET A 162 12.05 -4.35 8.67
N TRP A 163 12.28 -3.23 7.98
CA TRP A 163 13.55 -2.94 7.31
C TRP A 163 14.34 -1.89 8.08
N HIS A 164 13.83 -0.66 8.13
CA HIS A 164 14.61 0.45 8.68
C HIS A 164 14.93 0.29 10.17
N SER A 165 14.01 -0.25 10.98
CA SER A 165 14.25 -0.44 12.41
C SER A 165 15.18 -1.62 12.74
N LYS A 166 15.41 -2.53 11.77
CA LYS A 166 16.11 -3.81 11.98
C LYS A 166 17.52 -3.82 11.43
N ILE A 167 17.83 -2.90 10.52
CA ILE A 167 19.12 -2.87 9.83
C ILE A 167 19.92 -1.66 10.29
N HIS A 168 21.19 -1.89 10.58
CA HIS A 168 22.17 -0.81 10.73
C HIS A 168 22.79 -0.52 9.36
N PHE A 169 22.56 0.69 8.86
CA PHE A 169 23.10 1.13 7.58
C PHE A 169 24.48 1.76 7.77
N LYS A 170 25.44 1.35 6.96
CA LYS A 170 26.81 1.90 6.99
C LYS A 170 26.86 3.31 6.41
N ASP A 171 26.21 3.50 5.27
CA ASP A 171 26.12 4.75 4.52
C ASP A 171 24.84 4.75 3.65
N CYS A 172 24.67 5.80 2.85
CA CYS A 172 23.52 5.93 1.95
C CYS A 172 23.50 4.80 0.92
N ALA A 173 24.64 4.42 0.33
CA ALA A 173 24.71 3.39 -0.69
C ALA A 173 24.30 2.01 -0.15
N ASP A 174 24.79 1.64 1.03
CA ASP A 174 24.37 0.43 1.74
C ASP A 174 22.86 0.48 1.99
N ARG A 175 22.30 1.59 2.47
CA ARG A 175 20.85 1.70 2.70
C ARG A 175 20.03 1.44 1.43
N HIS A 176 20.45 1.95 0.28
CA HIS A 176 19.79 1.69 -1.00
C HIS A 176 19.84 0.21 -1.37
N ILE A 177 21.00 -0.44 -1.23
CA ILE A 177 21.16 -1.88 -1.49
C ILE A 177 20.26 -2.71 -0.55
N GLN A 178 20.21 -2.35 0.74
CA GLN A 178 19.36 -3.04 1.71
C GLN A 178 17.87 -2.84 1.41
N LEU A 179 17.46 -1.68 0.88
CA LEU A 179 16.09 -1.46 0.44
C LEU A 179 15.73 -2.42 -0.71
N LEU A 180 16.57 -2.52 -1.74
CA LEU A 180 16.34 -3.43 -2.87
C LEU A 180 16.18 -4.89 -2.41
N ARG A 181 17.04 -5.33 -1.48
CA ARG A 181 16.93 -6.66 -0.86
C ARG A 181 15.59 -6.85 -0.14
N PHE A 182 15.15 -5.83 0.61
CA PHE A 182 13.88 -5.90 1.31
C PHE A 182 12.68 -5.91 0.36
N ILE A 183 12.70 -5.13 -0.71
CA ILE A 183 11.64 -5.14 -1.74
C ILE A 183 11.53 -6.55 -2.35
N ASN A 184 12.66 -7.16 -2.71
CA ASN A 184 12.66 -8.53 -3.21
C ASN A 184 12.06 -9.51 -2.20
N PHE A 185 12.49 -9.46 -0.93
CA PHE A 185 11.91 -10.26 0.15
C PHE A 185 10.40 -10.02 0.31
N TYR A 186 9.95 -8.77 0.28
CA TYR A 186 8.54 -8.40 0.42
C TYR A 186 7.68 -8.99 -0.70
N ASN A 187 8.15 -8.90 -1.95
CA ASN A 187 7.42 -9.29 -3.15
C ASN A 187 7.45 -10.81 -3.39
N THR A 188 8.53 -11.51 -3.00
CA THR A 188 8.74 -12.92 -3.41
C THR A 188 8.76 -13.92 -2.25
N VAL A 189 8.98 -13.49 -1.01
CA VAL A 189 9.15 -14.41 0.14
C VAL A 189 8.13 -14.16 1.24
N LYS A 190 7.82 -12.89 1.53
CA LYS A 190 7.01 -12.52 2.69
C LYS A 190 5.52 -12.83 2.44
N PRO A 191 4.87 -13.69 3.24
CA PRO A 191 3.43 -13.91 3.14
C PRO A 191 2.65 -12.68 3.66
N HIS A 192 1.51 -12.40 3.02
CA HIS A 192 0.62 -11.30 3.43
C HIS A 192 -0.77 -11.80 3.79
N LYS A 193 -1.19 -11.53 5.03
CA LYS A 193 -2.51 -11.96 5.55
C LYS A 193 -3.69 -11.48 4.71
N ASN A 194 -3.58 -10.28 4.11
CA ASN A 194 -4.64 -9.73 3.26
C ASN A 194 -4.72 -10.38 1.86
N LEU A 195 -3.73 -11.22 1.52
CA LEU A 195 -3.63 -12.00 0.29
C LEU A 195 -3.76 -13.50 0.59
N ASN A 196 -4.48 -13.86 1.66
CA ASN A 196 -4.61 -15.26 2.11
C ASN A 196 -3.25 -15.95 2.33
N ASN A 197 -2.26 -15.20 2.84
CA ASN A 197 -0.87 -15.61 3.05
C ASN A 197 -0.05 -15.87 1.78
N ALA A 198 -0.54 -15.50 0.60
CA ALA A 198 0.28 -15.44 -0.60
C ALA A 198 1.22 -14.22 -0.59
N THR A 199 2.27 -14.31 -1.39
CA THR A 199 3.17 -13.23 -1.76
C THR A 199 2.59 -12.42 -2.94
N PRO A 200 2.99 -11.15 -3.13
CA PRO A 200 2.57 -10.38 -4.29
C PRO A 200 2.92 -11.06 -5.62
N TYR A 201 4.11 -11.66 -5.70
CA TYR A 201 4.56 -12.38 -6.88
C TYR A 201 3.67 -13.59 -7.20
N GLU A 202 3.24 -14.37 -6.21
CA GLU A 202 2.30 -15.48 -6.41
C GLU A 202 0.93 -14.98 -6.91
N ILE A 203 0.44 -13.84 -6.41
CA ILE A 203 -0.82 -13.25 -6.89
C ILE A 203 -0.70 -12.83 -8.36
N LEU A 204 0.40 -12.16 -8.74
CA LEU A 204 0.63 -11.76 -10.13
C LEU A 204 0.78 -12.97 -11.05
N THR A 205 1.58 -13.96 -10.64
CA THR A 205 1.77 -15.20 -11.38
C THR A 205 0.43 -15.91 -11.61
N ALA A 206 -0.40 -16.00 -10.57
CA ALA A 206 -1.73 -16.59 -10.67
C ALA A 206 -2.67 -15.78 -11.58
N TYR A 207 -2.53 -14.46 -11.67
CA TYR A 207 -3.33 -13.62 -12.57
C TYR A 207 -2.92 -13.81 -14.03
N PHE A 208 -1.62 -13.72 -14.35
CA PHE A 208 -1.13 -13.81 -15.72
C PHE A 208 -1.16 -15.23 -16.31
N ASN A 209 -1.15 -16.26 -15.45
CA ASN A 209 -1.24 -17.66 -15.90
C ASN A 209 -2.68 -18.18 -16.03
N GLN A 210 -3.70 -17.35 -15.83
CA GLN A 210 -5.08 -17.76 -16.07
C GLN A 210 -5.36 -17.91 -17.58
N PRO A 211 -6.02 -19.00 -18.01
CA PRO A 211 -6.42 -19.13 -19.40
C PRO A 211 -7.40 -18.00 -19.77
N LEU A 212 -7.17 -17.38 -20.94
CA LEU A 212 -7.85 -16.19 -21.47
C LEU A 212 -9.39 -16.23 -21.47
N CYS A 213 -10.02 -17.38 -21.23
CA CYS A 213 -11.47 -17.57 -21.27
C CYS A 213 -12.24 -17.18 -19.99
N LYS A 214 -11.59 -16.55 -19.00
CA LYS A 214 -12.25 -16.14 -17.74
C LYS A 214 -11.83 -14.75 -17.24
N GLN A 215 -11.58 -13.80 -18.13
CA GLN A 215 -11.59 -12.39 -17.71
C GLN A 215 -13.04 -11.87 -17.79
N PRO A 216 -13.58 -11.29 -16.70
CA PRO A 216 -14.97 -10.84 -16.64
C PRO A 216 -15.29 -9.70 -17.59
#